data_AF-A0A846ZE31-F1
#
_entry.id   AF-A0A846ZE31-F1
#
_cell.length_a   1.000
_cell.length_b   1.000
_cell.length_c   1.000
_cell.angle_alpha   90.00
_cell.angle_beta   90.00
_cell.angle_gamma   90.00
#
_symmetry.space_group_name_H-M   'P 1'
#
loop_
_entity.id
_entity.type
_entity.pdbx_description
1 polymer ?
#
loop_
_entity_poly.entity_id
_entity_poly.type
_entity_poly.pdbx_seq_one_letter_code
_entity_poly.pdbx_strand_id
1 'polypeptide(L)' 'MSHPIPILPAPATAQRWRRAFPGELVQARAARRFTAMLLDGCPLLDEVLLAVDELVVNALRHTKSGQPGGTFTVEVTR' A
#
# COMPACT_ATOMS: atom_id res chain seq x y z
N MET A 1 6.71 -18.54 -18.02
CA MET A 1 8.07 -18.25 -17.50
C MET A 1 7.94 -17.08 -16.53
N SER A 2 7.88 -17.35 -15.22
CA SER A 2 7.84 -16.28 -14.22
C SER A 2 9.26 -15.75 -14.06
N HIS A 3 9.57 -14.64 -14.72
CA HIS A 3 10.78 -13.90 -14.41
C HIS A 3 10.60 -13.30 -13.00
N PRO A 4 11.47 -13.61 -12.04
CA PRO A 4 11.42 -12.94 -10.75
C PRO A 4 11.66 -11.45 -11.00
N ILE A 5 10.71 -10.61 -10.60
CA ILE A 5 10.93 -9.16 -10.55
C ILE A 5 12.09 -8.96 -9.58
N PRO A 6 13.23 -8.39 -10.01
CA PRO A 6 14.32 -8.11 -9.09
C PRO A 6 13.83 -7.06 -8.09
N ILE A 7 13.62 -7.49 -6.85
CA ILE A 7 13.41 -6.57 -5.73
C ILE A 7 14.79 -6.01 -5.40
N LEU A 8 15.12 -4.88 -6.03
CA LEU A 8 16.28 -4.11 -5.62
C LEU A 8 16.05 -3.69 -4.16
N PRO A 9 16.96 -4.03 -3.23
CA PRO A 9 16.84 -3.55 -1.87
C PRO A 9 16.88 -2.03 -1.90
N ALA A 10 15.93 -1.39 -1.22
CA ALA A 10 15.96 0.05 -1.04
C ALA A 10 17.30 0.43 -0.39
N PRO A 11 17.91 1.57 -0.78
CA PRO A 11 19.15 2.02 -0.17
C PRO A 11 18.97 2.14 1.35
N ALA A 12 20.03 1.94 2.13
CA ALA A 12 19.95 2.00 3.60
C ALA A 12 19.47 3.37 4.13
N THR A 13 19.53 4.40 3.29
CA THR A 13 19.03 5.76 3.56
C THR A 13 17.57 5.98 3.17
N ALA A 14 16.93 4.99 2.54
CA ALA A 14 15.54 5.10 2.12
C ALA A 14 14.65 5.22 3.35
N GLN A 15 13.75 6.21 3.32
CA GLN A 15 12.78 6.40 4.38
C GLN A 15 11.65 5.41 4.17
N ARG A 16 11.33 4.65 5.22
CA ARG A 16 10.25 3.65 5.19
C ARG A 16 9.19 4.00 6.22
N TRP A 17 7.96 4.15 5.76
CA TRP A 17 6.80 4.38 6.61
C TRP A 17 5.83 3.21 6.47
N ARG A 18 5.27 2.78 7.60
CA ARG A 18 4.34 1.66 7.67
C ARG A 18 3.14 2.03 8.52
N ARG A 19 1.95 1.66 8.05
CA ARG A 19 0.73 1.81 8.84
C ARG A 19 -0.21 0.62 8.63
N ALA A 20 -0.69 0.07 9.74
CA ALA A 20 -1.75 -0.94 9.74
C ALA A 20 -3.12 -0.26 9.75
N PHE A 21 -4.08 -0.88 9.05
CA PHE A 21 -5.46 -0.44 8.95
C PHE A 21 -6.39 -1.62 9.24
N PRO A 22 -7.56 -1.38 9.88
CA PRO A 22 -8.63 -2.36 9.96
C PRO A 22 -9.05 -2.89 8.58
N GLY A 23 -9.50 -4.13 8.54
CA GLY A 23 -9.97 -4.88 7.38
C GLY A 23 -11.29 -4.41 6.78
N GLU A 24 -11.52 -3.10 6.73
CA GLU A 24 -12.80 -2.51 6.33
C GLU A 24 -12.62 -1.65 5.08
N LEU A 25 -13.59 -1.70 4.15
CA LEU A 25 -13.54 -0.92 2.90
C LEU A 25 -13.41 0.59 3.14
N VAL A 26 -13.94 1.10 4.27
CA VAL A 26 -13.81 2.53 4.64
C VAL A 26 -12.34 2.95 4.84
N GLN A 27 -11.46 2.00 5.19
CA GLN A 27 -10.04 2.27 5.39
C GLN A 27 -9.25 2.44 4.09
N ALA A 28 -9.82 2.09 2.93
CA ALA A 28 -9.18 2.34 1.63
C ALA A 28 -8.86 3.83 1.41
N ARG A 29 -9.80 4.72 1.77
CA ARG A 29 -9.57 6.16 1.70
C ARG A 29 -8.47 6.62 2.66
N ALA A 30 -8.37 6.01 3.83
CA ALA A 30 -7.34 6.34 4.82
C ALA A 30 -5.95 5.88 4.34
N ALA A 31 -5.86 4.69 3.73
CA ALA A 31 -4.67 4.17 3.07
C ALA A 31 -4.21 5.08 1.91
N ARG A 32 -5.13 5.46 1.02
CA ARG A 32 -4.85 6.40 -0.09
C ARG A 32 -4.31 7.74 0.43
N ARG A 33 -4.94 8.33 1.45
CA ARG A 33 -4.47 9.59 2.07
C ARG A 33 -3.09 9.45 2.71
N PHE A 34 -2.84 8.34 3.41
CA PHE A 34 -1.54 8.06 4.00
C PHE A 34 -0.44 8.03 2.93
N THR A 35 -0.66 7.31 1.83
CA THR A 35 0.29 7.28 0.71
C THR A 35 0.48 8.65 0.07
N ALA A 36 -0.61 9.39 -0.16
CA ALA A 36 -0.56 10.71 -0.80
C ALA A 36 0.30 11.71 -0.02
N MET A 37 0.19 11.71 1.32
CA MET A 37 0.98 12.60 2.17
C MET A 37 2.48 12.25 2.16
N LEU A 38 2.83 10.97 2.02
CA LEU A 38 4.22 10.52 2.05
C LEU A 38 4.94 10.68 0.71
N LEU A 39 4.18 10.69 -0.39
CA LEU A 39 4.67 10.83 -1.75
C LEU A 39 4.33 12.18 -2.36
N ASP A 40 4.20 13.22 -1.54
CA ASP A 40 4.02 14.59 -2.02
C ASP A 40 5.16 14.98 -2.98
N GLY A 41 4.81 15.56 -4.12
CA GLY A 41 5.72 15.88 -5.22
C GLY A 41 6.18 14.69 -6.08
N CYS A 42 5.67 13.48 -5.87
CA CYS A 42 5.91 12.34 -6.77
C CYS A 42 5.24 12.58 -8.14
N PRO A 43 5.96 12.52 -9.28
CA PRO A 43 5.37 12.71 -10.60
C PRO A 43 4.32 11.66 -10.99
N LEU A 44 4.39 10.47 -10.38
CA LEU A 44 3.51 9.32 -10.65
C LEU A 44 2.50 9.09 -9.50
N LEU A 45 2.14 10.16 -8.80
CA LEU A 45 1.31 10.04 -7.60
C LEU A 45 -0.03 9.37 -7.91
N ASP A 46 -0.70 9.75 -9.00
CA ASP A 46 -2.01 9.20 -9.35
C ASP A 46 -1.97 7.71 -9.67
N GLU A 47 -0.94 7.24 -10.38
CA GLU A 47 -0.72 5.82 -10.66
C GLU A 47 -0.46 5.02 -9.39
N VAL A 48 0.36 5.57 -8.48
CA VAL A 48 0.63 4.93 -7.19
C VAL A 48 -0.64 4.86 -6.34
N LEU A 49 -1.43 5.92 -6.31
CA LEU A 49 -2.68 5.94 -5.54
C LEU A 49 -3.72 4.98 -6.12
N LEU A 50 -3.81 4.84 -7.45
CA LEU A 50 -4.63 3.82 -8.09
C LEU A 50 -4.17 2.41 -7.70
N ALA A 51 -2.86 2.14 -7.77
CA ALA A 51 -2.31 0.85 -7.36
C ALA A 51 -2.60 0.53 -5.89
N VAL A 52 -2.50 1.53 -5.00
CA VAL A 52 -2.85 1.36 -3.58
C VAL A 52 -4.33 1.00 -3.41
N ASP A 53 -5.24 1.69 -4.10
CA ASP A 53 -6.67 1.38 -4.00
C ASP A 53 -6.96 -0.06 -4.47
N GLU A 54 -6.41 -0.47 -5.61
CA GLU A 54 -6.57 -1.83 -6.14
C GLU A 54 -5.98 -2.90 -5.21
N LEU A 55 -4.78 -2.66 -4.66
CA LEU A 55 -4.15 -3.59 -3.72
C LEU A 55 -4.93 -3.71 -2.42
N VAL A 56 -5.46 -2.59 -1.90
CA VAL A 56 -6.31 -2.62 -0.69
C VAL A 56 -7.60 -3.37 -0.97
N VAL A 57 -8.28 -3.08 -2.08
CA VAL A 57 -9.50 -3.80 -2.47
C VAL A 57 -9.24 -5.29 -2.63
N ASN A 58 -8.13 -5.67 -3.27
CA ASN A 58 -7.74 -7.07 -3.42
C ASN A 58 -7.46 -7.73 -2.06
N ALA A 59 -6.73 -7.06 -1.17
CA ALA A 59 -6.46 -7.58 0.17
C ALA A 59 -7.76 -7.81 0.95
N LEU A 60 -8.70 -6.86 0.89
CA LEU A 60 -9.98 -6.95 1.58
C LEU A 60 -10.89 -8.01 0.98
N ARG A 61 -10.97 -8.14 -0.34
CA ARG A 61 -11.89 -9.08 -1.01
C ARG A 61 -11.37 -10.52 -1.05
N HIS A 62 -10.05 -10.70 -1.14
CA HIS A 62 -9.47 -11.98 -1.52
C HIS A 62 -8.54 -12.60 -0.46
N THR A 63 -8.38 -11.97 0.70
CA THR A 63 -7.52 -12.50 1.78
C THR A 63 -8.21 -12.49 3.14
N LYS A 64 -7.53 -13.03 4.15
CA LYS A 64 -7.98 -12.96 5.55
C LYS A 64 -8.04 -11.53 6.09
N SER A 65 -7.42 -10.56 5.42
CA SER A 65 -7.44 -9.16 5.83
C SER A 65 -8.82 -8.53 5.85
N GLY A 66 -9.77 -8.98 5.01
CA GLY A 66 -11.16 -8.48 5.02
C GLY A 66 -12.15 -9.28 5.87
N GLN A 67 -11.68 -10.29 6.62
CA GLN A 67 -12.53 -11.03 7.55
C GLN A 67 -12.71 -10.25 8.86
N PRO A 68 -13.70 -10.59 9.71
CA PRO A 68 -13.88 -9.95 11.00
C PRO A 68 -12.59 -9.94 11.84
N GLY A 69 -12.17 -8.75 12.28
CA GLY A 69 -10.91 -8.55 13.01
C GLY A 69 -9.64 -8.57 12.15
N GLY A 70 -9.78 -8.67 10.81
CA GLY A 70 -8.69 -8.61 9.86
C GLY A 70 -8.03 -7.24 9.80
N THR A 71 -6.78 -7.20 9.33
CA THR A 71 -6.02 -5.98 9.09
C THR A 71 -5.20 -6.10 7.82
N PHE A 72 -4.86 -4.96 7.22
CA PHE A 72 -3.86 -4.86 6.16
C PHE A 72 -2.83 -3.78 6.51
N THR A 73 -1.63 -3.86 5.93
CA THR A 73 -0.56 -2.90 6.16
C THR A 73 -0.17 -2.25 4.84
N VAL A 74 -0.07 -0.93 4.84
CA VAL A 74 0.54 -0.17 3.74
C VAL A 74 1.94 0.23 4.16
N GLU A 75 2.92 -0.06 3.31
CA GLU A 75 4.31 0.36 3.45
C GLU A 75 4.70 1.21 2.26
N VAL A 76 5.29 2.38 2.52
CA VAL A 76 5.83 3.29 1.52
C VAL A 76 7.32 3.44 1.79
N THR A 77 8.14 3.27 0.75
CA THR A 77 9.59 3.47 0.81
C THR A 77 9.99 4.55 -0.20
N ARG A 78 10.80 5.53 0.23
CA ARG A 78 11.29 6.64 -0.58
C ARG A 78 12.80 6.73 -0.53
#